data_AF-A0A395I8B5-F1
#
_entry.id   AF-A0A395I8B5-F1
#
_cell.length_a   1.000
_cell.length_b   1.000
_cell.length_c   1.000
_cell.angle_alpha   90.00
_cell.angle_beta   90.00
_cell.angle_gamma   90.00
#
_symmetry.space_group_name_H-M   'P 1'
#
loop_
_entity.id
_entity.type
_entity.pdbx_description
1 polymer ?
#
loop_
_entity_poly.entity_id
_entity_poly.type
_entity_poly.pdbx_seq_one_letter_code
_entity_poly.pdbx_strand_id
1 'polypeptide(L)'
;MLSQFKVLFTLSLFLAGPAFQALAYPYPGAHLDDGEMTNLFIRGGTSSLTVRVGTQPTSGLTCPATNNGENRDYAEHAYTAGQIKAAMTEGATLAAKGKQLGKSLYPHNYKNRERLPFTCGKHKMEFPIQTDGKVYDGGLTDNIPDRVIYDYSKDSKDFKVTFCGVIRHGPTEKFLKCT
;
A
#
# COMPACT_ATOMS: atom_id res chain seq x y z
N MET A 1 -54.17 54.90 -12.19
CA MET A 1 -53.22 55.18 -11.09
C MET A 1 -52.47 53.89 -10.79
N LEU A 2 -51.14 53.96 -10.88
CA LEU A 2 -50.20 52.85 -10.74
C LEU A 2 -50.17 52.31 -9.30
N SER A 3 -49.95 51.00 -9.12
CA SER A 3 -49.20 50.52 -7.96
C SER A 3 -48.32 49.34 -8.35
N GLN A 4 -47.04 49.49 -8.04
CA GLN A 4 -45.88 48.78 -8.57
C GLN A 4 -45.47 47.60 -7.67
N PHE A 5 -44.83 46.63 -8.32
CA PHE A 5 -44.05 45.52 -7.78
C PHE A 5 -43.12 45.90 -6.61
N LYS A 6 -42.93 44.96 -5.67
CA LYS A 6 -41.68 44.76 -4.91
C LYS A 6 -41.62 43.32 -4.36
N VAL A 7 -40.99 42.41 -5.11
CA VAL A 7 -40.53 41.12 -4.61
C VAL A 7 -39.07 41.32 -4.19
N LEU A 8 -38.78 41.22 -2.89
CA LEU A 8 -37.42 41.27 -2.37
C LEU A 8 -36.74 39.91 -2.59
N PHE A 9 -35.65 39.91 -3.35
CA PHE A 9 -34.69 38.81 -3.44
C PHE A 9 -33.76 38.88 -2.22
N THR A 10 -33.77 37.85 -1.38
CA THR A 10 -32.75 37.65 -0.33
C THR A 10 -31.55 36.91 -0.92
N LEU A 11 -30.41 37.59 -0.96
CA LEU A 11 -29.12 37.08 -1.41
C LEU A 11 -28.47 36.27 -0.27
N SER A 12 -28.43 34.94 -0.40
CA SER A 12 -27.69 34.07 0.52
C SER A 12 -26.20 34.10 0.17
N LEU A 13 -25.40 34.64 1.10
CA LEU A 13 -23.94 34.70 1.02
C LEU A 13 -23.37 33.33 1.41
N PHE A 14 -22.92 32.53 0.44
CA PHE A 14 -22.12 31.33 0.70
C PHE A 14 -20.69 31.73 1.06
N LEU A 15 -20.31 31.52 2.32
CA LEU A 15 -18.92 31.56 2.77
C LEU A 15 -18.19 30.34 2.20
N ALA A 16 -17.38 30.55 1.16
CA ALA A 16 -16.42 29.58 0.68
C ALA A 16 -15.31 29.40 1.73
N GLY A 17 -15.30 28.25 2.41
CA GLY A 17 -14.17 27.85 3.25
C GLY A 17 -12.93 27.58 2.38
N PRO A 18 -11.71 27.71 2.94
CA PRO A 18 -10.49 27.43 2.21
C PRO A 18 -10.45 25.95 1.82
N ALA A 19 -10.41 25.70 0.51
CA ALA A 19 -10.10 24.40 -0.04
C ALA A 19 -8.68 24.02 0.39
N PHE A 20 -8.56 23.04 1.28
CA PHE A 20 -7.29 22.34 1.49
C PHE A 20 -6.93 21.67 0.16
N GLN A 21 -6.01 22.29 -0.57
CA GLN A 21 -5.34 21.67 -1.69
C GLN A 21 -4.51 20.52 -1.12
N ALA A 22 -5.01 19.29 -1.28
CA ALA A 22 -4.19 18.11 -1.12
C ALA A 22 -3.08 18.22 -2.16
N LEU A 23 -1.86 18.50 -1.70
CA LEU A 23 -0.66 18.36 -2.51
C LEU A 23 -0.53 16.87 -2.82
N ALA A 24 -1.08 16.46 -3.96
CA ALA A 24 -0.72 15.20 -4.59
C ALA A 24 0.77 15.30 -4.88
N TYR A 25 1.60 14.68 -4.06
CA TYR A 25 2.98 14.42 -4.44
C TYR A 25 2.93 13.57 -5.70
N PRO A 26 3.37 14.06 -6.86
CA PRO A 26 3.54 13.19 -8.00
C PRO A 26 4.63 12.21 -7.61
N TYR A 27 4.26 10.95 -7.40
CA TYR A 27 5.22 9.87 -7.49
C TYR A 27 5.78 9.95 -8.90
N PRO A 28 7.07 10.29 -9.11
CA PRO A 28 7.64 10.22 -10.44
C PRO A 28 7.53 8.77 -10.87
N GLY A 29 6.71 8.53 -11.90
CA GLY A 29 6.56 7.24 -12.52
C GLY A 29 7.93 6.75 -12.92
N ALA A 30 8.45 5.77 -12.20
CA ALA A 30 9.56 4.99 -12.68
C ALA A 30 9.04 4.26 -13.92
N HIS A 31 9.48 4.73 -15.08
CA HIS A 31 9.45 3.97 -16.32
C HIS A 31 10.38 2.76 -16.09
N LEU A 32 9.85 1.54 -16.18
CA LEU A 32 10.57 0.33 -15.80
C LEU A 32 10.83 -0.50 -17.04
N ASP A 33 12.10 -0.49 -17.43
CA ASP A 33 12.71 -1.43 -18.36
C ASP A 33 12.91 -2.79 -17.65
N ASP A 34 12.64 -3.85 -18.37
CA ASP A 34 12.50 -5.22 -17.94
C ASP A 34 13.89 -5.88 -17.75
N GLY A 35 14.29 -6.08 -16.49
CA GLY A 35 15.35 -7.01 -16.12
C GLY A 35 16.56 -6.44 -15.38
N GLU A 36 16.63 -5.13 -15.14
CA GLU A 36 17.72 -4.52 -14.37
C GLU A 36 17.32 -4.34 -12.89
N MET A 37 18.21 -4.72 -11.95
CA MET A 37 18.02 -4.39 -10.53
C MET A 37 17.92 -2.87 -10.39
N THR A 38 16.70 -2.34 -10.23
CA THR A 38 16.50 -0.91 -10.03
C THR A 38 17.04 -0.54 -8.65
N ASN A 39 18.13 0.23 -8.64
CA ASN A 39 18.72 0.77 -7.44
C ASN A 39 17.88 1.96 -6.98
N LEU A 40 17.06 1.77 -5.94
CA LEU A 40 16.36 2.88 -5.32
C LEU A 40 17.29 3.50 -4.27
N PHE A 41 18.01 4.54 -4.69
CA PHE A 41 18.91 5.30 -3.81
C PHE A 41 18.12 6.22 -2.88
N ILE A 42 17.72 5.71 -1.71
CA ILE A 42 17.02 6.51 -0.69
C ILE A 42 18.04 6.97 0.37
N ARG A 43 18.58 8.19 0.24
CA ARG A 43 19.46 8.81 1.24
C ARG A 43 18.64 9.26 2.46
N GLY A 44 18.90 8.67 3.63
CA GLY A 44 18.32 9.16 4.89
C GLY A 44 18.91 8.50 6.14
N GLY A 45 19.87 9.18 6.79
CA GLY A 45 20.23 9.03 8.21
C GLY A 45 21.03 7.80 8.65
N THR A 46 22.31 8.05 8.98
CA THR A 46 23.34 7.29 9.75
C THR A 46 23.61 5.79 9.53
N SER A 47 22.78 5.05 8.82
CA SER A 47 23.13 3.79 8.12
C SER A 47 21.98 3.41 7.19
N SER A 48 21.73 4.24 6.16
CA SER A 48 20.66 3.97 5.20
C SER A 48 21.12 2.91 4.21
N LEU A 49 20.65 1.69 4.41
CA LEU A 49 20.80 0.64 3.41
C LEU A 49 20.15 1.11 2.10
N THR A 50 20.81 0.82 0.97
CA THR A 50 20.22 1.02 -0.35
C THR A 50 19.20 -0.08 -0.61
N VAL A 51 17.97 0.29 -0.97
CA VAL A 51 16.97 -0.71 -1.34
C VAL A 51 17.29 -1.22 -2.75
N ARG A 52 17.53 -2.52 -2.87
CA ARG A 52 17.76 -3.21 -4.14
C ARG A 52 16.55 -4.10 -4.41
N VAL A 53 15.83 -3.84 -5.49
CA VAL A 53 14.67 -4.64 -5.85
C VAL A 53 15.11 -5.73 -6.83
N GLY A 54 14.96 -7.00 -6.41
CA GLY A 54 15.11 -8.19 -7.23
C GLY A 54 13.85 -8.44 -8.07
N THR A 55 13.23 -9.63 -7.97
CA THR A 55 11.99 -9.93 -8.70
C THR A 55 10.90 -8.93 -8.35
N GLN A 56 10.34 -8.30 -9.38
CA GLN A 56 9.26 -7.33 -9.27
C GLN A 56 7.91 -7.97 -9.62
N PRO A 57 6.79 -7.43 -9.13
CA PRO A 57 5.49 -7.81 -9.67
C PRO A 57 5.40 -7.34 -11.13
N THR A 58 5.29 -8.29 -12.06
CA THR A 58 5.15 -8.00 -13.50
C THR A 58 3.70 -8.02 -13.97
N SER A 59 2.80 -8.60 -13.18
CA SER A 59 1.37 -8.66 -13.44
C SER A 59 0.58 -8.21 -12.22
N GLY A 60 -0.69 -7.84 -12.45
CA GLY A 60 -1.65 -7.69 -11.37
C GLY A 60 -1.98 -9.02 -10.69
N LEU A 61 -2.61 -8.94 -9.53
CA LEU A 61 -3.14 -10.09 -8.78
C LEU A 61 -4.53 -9.75 -8.25
N THR A 62 -5.42 -10.74 -8.23
CA THR A 62 -6.78 -10.62 -7.73
C THR A 62 -6.91 -11.35 -6.39
N CYS A 63 -7.33 -10.63 -5.37
CA CYS A 63 -7.65 -11.21 -4.08
C CYS A 63 -9.12 -11.65 -4.06
N PRO A 64 -9.43 -12.89 -3.64
CA PRO A 64 -10.79 -13.43 -3.70
C PRO A 64 -11.69 -12.76 -2.68
N ALA A 65 -13.00 -12.73 -2.91
CA ALA A 65 -13.95 -12.29 -1.90
C ALA A 65 -13.85 -13.15 -0.62
N THR A 66 -13.96 -12.53 0.56
CA THR A 66 -13.88 -13.21 1.86
C THR A 66 -14.88 -12.63 2.84
N ASN A 67 -15.61 -13.49 3.55
CA ASN A 67 -16.46 -13.10 4.66
C ASN A 67 -15.81 -13.53 5.98
N ASN A 68 -15.29 -12.56 6.74
CA ASN A 68 -14.58 -12.78 8.00
C ASN A 68 -15.44 -12.42 9.22
N GLY A 69 -16.76 -12.42 9.07
CA GLY A 69 -17.71 -12.04 10.11
C GLY A 69 -18.13 -10.57 10.04
N GLU A 70 -18.74 -10.10 11.13
CA GLU A 70 -19.39 -8.79 11.20
C GLU A 70 -18.45 -7.65 10.78
N ASN A 71 -18.90 -6.84 9.81
CA ASN A 71 -18.16 -5.71 9.22
C ASN A 71 -16.81 -6.06 8.58
N ARG A 72 -16.55 -7.34 8.29
CA ARG A 72 -15.33 -7.83 7.64
C ARG A 72 -15.66 -8.69 6.42
N ASP A 73 -16.64 -8.22 5.65
CA ASP A 73 -16.98 -8.78 4.34
C ASP A 73 -16.24 -7.98 3.27
N TYR A 74 -15.26 -8.61 2.64
CA TYR A 74 -14.37 -7.98 1.68
C TYR A 74 -14.69 -8.52 0.29
N ALA A 75 -15.13 -7.64 -0.60
CA ALA A 75 -15.35 -7.98 -2.00
C ALA A 75 -14.03 -8.41 -2.67
N GLU A 76 -14.16 -9.18 -3.76
CA GLU A 76 -13.04 -9.44 -4.66
C GLU A 76 -12.39 -8.12 -5.10
N HIS A 77 -11.06 -8.09 -5.16
CA HIS A 77 -10.35 -6.90 -5.58
C HIS A 77 -9.12 -7.25 -6.43
N ALA A 78 -9.02 -6.60 -7.59
CA ALA A 78 -7.88 -6.73 -8.49
C ALA A 78 -6.90 -5.57 -8.27
N TYR A 79 -5.65 -5.90 -7.99
CA TYR A 79 -4.55 -4.95 -7.92
C TYR A 79 -3.74 -4.96 -9.20
N THR A 80 -3.35 -3.78 -9.65
CA THR A 80 -2.36 -3.61 -10.72
C THR A 80 -0.95 -3.92 -10.22
N ALA A 81 -0.04 -4.30 -11.13
CA ALA A 81 1.38 -4.47 -10.82
C ALA A 81 1.99 -3.21 -10.17
N GLY A 82 1.55 -2.02 -10.62
CA GLY A 82 1.99 -0.73 -10.07
C GLY A 82 1.60 -0.53 -8.60
N GLN A 83 0.36 -0.84 -8.23
CA GLN A 83 -0.10 -0.76 -6.83
C GLN A 83 0.69 -1.73 -5.93
N ILE A 84 0.90 -2.96 -6.40
CA ILE A 84 1.67 -3.97 -5.69
C ILE A 84 3.12 -3.51 -5.50
N LYS A 85 3.74 -2.99 -6.57
CA LYS A 85 5.11 -2.49 -6.52
C LYS A 85 5.24 -1.30 -5.57
N ALA A 86 4.30 -0.36 -5.59
CA ALA A 86 4.31 0.81 -4.72
C ALA A 86 4.24 0.41 -3.23
N ALA A 87 3.30 -0.46 -2.86
CA ALA A 87 3.20 -0.97 -1.50
C ALA A 87 4.45 -1.74 -1.06
N MET A 88 4.99 -2.61 -1.91
CA MET A 88 6.22 -3.36 -1.61
C MET A 88 7.42 -2.43 -1.40
N THR A 89 7.56 -1.41 -2.25
CA THR A 89 8.68 -0.48 -2.22
C THR A 89 8.64 0.40 -0.97
N GLU A 90 7.46 0.84 -0.54
CA GLU A 90 7.31 1.59 0.71
C GLU A 90 7.65 0.73 1.93
N GLY A 91 7.08 -0.48 2.01
CA GLY A 91 7.41 -1.42 3.08
C GLY A 91 8.92 -1.70 3.15
N ALA A 92 9.55 -1.99 2.01
CA ALA A 92 11.00 -2.20 1.94
C ALA A 92 11.79 -0.97 2.41
N THR A 93 11.35 0.24 2.03
CA THR A 93 11.99 1.50 2.41
C THR A 93 11.90 1.78 3.90
N LEU A 94 10.74 1.53 4.52
CA LEU A 94 10.55 1.65 5.95
C LEU A 94 11.42 0.63 6.71
N ALA A 95 11.43 -0.62 6.27
CA ALA A 95 12.25 -1.68 6.87
C ALA A 95 13.75 -1.37 6.77
N ALA A 96 14.23 -0.90 5.62
CA ALA A 96 15.63 -0.50 5.41
C ALA A 96 16.06 0.65 6.35
N LYS A 97 15.12 1.53 6.72
CA LYS A 97 15.31 2.63 7.68
C LYS A 97 15.06 2.24 9.13
N GLY A 98 14.69 0.99 9.41
CA GLY A 98 14.28 0.55 10.74
C GLY A 98 13.03 1.26 11.28
N LYS A 99 12.12 1.68 10.39
CA LYS A 99 10.88 2.38 10.73
C LYS A 99 9.67 1.47 10.56
N GLN A 100 8.63 1.75 11.34
CA GLN A 100 7.33 1.10 11.27
C GLN A 100 6.21 2.13 11.42
N LEU A 101 5.03 1.81 10.89
CA LEU A 101 3.84 2.65 10.83
C LEU A 101 2.66 1.96 11.52
N GLY A 102 1.76 2.78 12.06
CA GLY A 102 0.50 2.35 12.65
C GLY A 102 0.65 1.52 13.93
N LYS A 103 -0.48 1.18 14.54
CA LYS A 103 -0.52 0.39 15.79
C LYS A 103 -0.02 -1.04 15.59
N SER A 104 -0.21 -1.58 14.39
CA SER A 104 0.20 -2.94 14.02
C SER A 104 1.68 -3.02 13.63
N LEU A 105 2.41 -1.90 13.58
CA LEU A 105 3.86 -1.82 13.33
C LEU A 105 4.28 -2.37 11.96
N TYR A 106 3.68 -1.89 10.88
CA TYR A 106 4.06 -2.29 9.52
C TYR A 106 5.26 -1.50 8.99
N PRO A 107 6.17 -2.09 8.21
CA PRO A 107 6.26 -3.51 7.88
C PRO A 107 6.70 -4.35 9.09
N HIS A 108 6.32 -5.62 9.10
CA HIS A 108 6.81 -6.59 10.06
C HIS A 108 6.97 -7.97 9.44
N ASN A 109 7.62 -8.88 10.18
CA ASN A 109 7.87 -10.24 9.72
C ASN A 109 6.56 -11.01 9.52
N TYR A 110 6.40 -11.60 8.35
CA TYR A 110 5.33 -12.52 8.04
C TYR A 110 5.76 -13.96 8.33
N LYS A 111 5.07 -14.62 9.26
CA LYS A 111 5.46 -15.95 9.77
C LYS A 111 5.01 -17.11 8.89
N ASN A 112 4.12 -16.88 7.92
CA ASN A 112 3.53 -17.91 7.06
C ASN A 112 3.05 -19.16 7.81
N ARG A 113 2.26 -18.98 8.86
CA ARG A 113 1.72 -20.10 9.68
C ARG A 113 0.76 -20.98 8.88
N GLU A 114 0.14 -20.40 7.87
CA GLU A 114 -0.78 -21.01 6.93
C GLU A 114 -0.07 -21.90 5.91
N ARG A 115 1.26 -21.80 5.80
CA ARG A 115 2.09 -22.52 4.81
C ARG A 115 1.67 -22.24 3.37
N LEU A 116 1.33 -20.99 3.06
CA LEU A 116 1.01 -20.56 1.71
C LEU A 116 2.23 -20.74 0.79
N PRO A 117 2.01 -21.20 -0.46
CA PRO A 117 3.09 -21.45 -1.41
C PRO A 117 3.60 -20.14 -2.01
N PHE A 118 4.77 -19.71 -1.54
CA PHE A 118 5.55 -18.63 -2.15
C PHE A 118 6.81 -19.20 -2.81
N THR A 119 7.16 -18.64 -3.96
CA THR A 119 8.38 -19.01 -4.72
C THR A 119 9.60 -18.18 -4.33
N CYS A 120 9.46 -17.26 -3.38
CA CYS A 120 10.52 -16.40 -2.87
C CYS A 120 11.24 -17.00 -1.65
N GLY A 121 12.30 -16.32 -1.17
CA GLY A 121 13.19 -16.79 -0.12
C GLY A 121 12.58 -16.95 1.28
N LYS A 122 13.45 -17.05 2.30
CA LYS A 122 13.07 -17.51 3.65
C LYS A 122 12.48 -16.41 4.54
N HIS A 123 12.95 -15.17 4.43
CA HIS A 123 12.66 -14.09 5.36
C HIS A 123 11.63 -13.14 4.78
N LYS A 124 10.37 -13.30 5.19
CA LYS A 124 9.26 -12.56 4.62
C LYS A 124 8.83 -11.41 5.51
N MET A 125 8.52 -10.29 4.89
CA MET A 125 7.79 -9.19 5.50
C MET A 125 6.44 -9.02 4.82
N GLU A 126 5.50 -8.47 5.59
CA GLU A 126 4.20 -8.04 5.11
C GLU A 126 4.03 -6.52 5.26
N PHE A 127 3.33 -5.93 4.30
CA PHE A 127 2.95 -4.52 4.32
C PHE A 127 1.54 -4.33 3.74
N PRO A 128 0.68 -3.45 4.30
CA PRO A 128 -0.66 -3.25 3.78
C PRO A 128 -0.69 -2.71 2.35
N ILE A 129 -1.64 -3.20 1.56
CA ILE A 129 -1.97 -2.66 0.24
C ILE A 129 -3.44 -2.21 0.25
N GLN A 130 -3.70 -0.97 -0.17
CA GLN A 130 -5.02 -0.36 -0.06
C GLN A 130 -5.77 -0.45 -1.38
N THR A 131 -7.08 -0.69 -1.30
CA THR A 131 -7.98 -0.79 -2.46
C THR A 131 -8.21 0.55 -3.17
N ASP A 132 -7.89 1.67 -2.50
CA ASP A 132 -7.98 3.03 -3.08
C ASP A 132 -6.74 3.44 -3.89
N GLY A 133 -5.75 2.54 -4.00
CA GLY A 133 -4.50 2.77 -4.73
C GLY A 133 -3.48 3.65 -4.00
N LYS A 134 -3.78 4.14 -2.79
CA LYS A 134 -2.81 4.87 -1.98
C LYS A 134 -1.86 3.91 -1.27
N VAL A 135 -0.64 4.38 -1.04
CA VAL A 135 0.31 3.68 -0.17
C VAL A 135 -0.11 3.87 1.29
N TYR A 136 -0.06 2.80 2.09
CA TYR A 136 -0.42 2.84 3.50
C TYR A 136 0.48 3.80 4.29
N ASP A 137 -0.14 4.63 5.12
CA ASP A 137 0.51 5.75 5.82
C ASP A 137 0.53 5.59 7.35
N GLY A 138 0.02 4.47 7.87
CA GLY A 138 -0.07 4.21 9.31
C GLY A 138 -1.48 4.32 9.89
N GLY A 139 -2.51 4.55 9.07
CA GLY A 139 -3.91 4.52 9.48
C GLY A 139 -4.39 3.18 10.07
N LEU A 140 -5.67 3.11 10.44
CA LEU A 140 -6.29 1.86 10.91
C LEU A 140 -6.35 0.83 9.76
N THR A 141 -6.15 -0.44 10.09
CA THR A 141 -6.11 -1.53 9.09
C THR A 141 -7.34 -2.43 9.11
N ASP A 142 -8.36 -2.10 9.90
CA ASP A 142 -9.56 -2.94 10.08
C ASP A 142 -10.30 -3.18 8.76
N ASN A 143 -10.24 -2.20 7.85
CA ASN A 143 -10.83 -2.26 6.50
C ASN A 143 -9.80 -2.45 5.39
N ILE A 144 -8.55 -2.80 5.74
CA ILE A 144 -7.47 -3.08 4.78
C ILE A 144 -7.10 -4.55 4.98
N PRO A 145 -7.75 -5.49 4.27
CA PRO A 145 -7.56 -6.93 4.50
C PRO A 145 -6.28 -7.48 3.86
N ASP A 146 -5.66 -6.72 2.95
CA ASP A 146 -4.67 -7.26 2.03
C ASP A 146 -3.25 -6.81 2.38
N ARG A 147 -2.30 -7.71 2.14
CA ARG A 147 -0.87 -7.47 2.38
C ARG A 147 -0.07 -7.86 1.15
N VAL A 148 0.87 -7.02 0.77
CA VAL A 148 1.96 -7.44 -0.10
C VAL A 148 2.99 -8.21 0.73
N ILE A 149 3.47 -9.33 0.18
CA ILE A 149 4.51 -10.15 0.78
C ILE A 149 5.77 -10.05 -0.07
N TYR A 150 6.89 -9.77 0.59
CA TYR A 150 8.20 -9.74 -0.03
C TYR A 150 9.22 -10.44 0.87
N ASP A 151 10.15 -11.13 0.23
CA ASP A 151 11.34 -11.67 0.87
C ASP A 151 12.38 -10.56 0.99
N TYR A 152 13.19 -10.61 2.04
CA TYR A 152 14.26 -9.64 2.22
C TYR A 152 15.57 -10.28 2.69
N SER A 153 16.68 -9.67 2.32
CA SER A 153 17.99 -9.91 2.93
C SER A 153 18.72 -8.58 3.12
N LYS A 154 19.59 -8.53 4.13
CA LYS A 154 20.34 -7.33 4.50
C LYS A 154 21.82 -7.66 4.57
N ASP A 155 22.65 -6.83 3.95
CA ASP A 155 24.09 -6.75 4.22
C ASP A 155 24.45 -5.37 4.78
N SER A 156 25.74 -5.03 4.82
CA SER A 156 26.21 -3.76 5.38
C SER A 156 25.81 -2.53 4.55
N LYS A 157 25.41 -2.71 3.28
CA LYS A 157 25.12 -1.62 2.33
C LYS A 157 23.73 -1.71 1.73
N ASP A 158 23.22 -2.91 1.53
CA ASP A 158 22.01 -3.15 0.77
C ASP A 158 20.92 -3.83 1.61
N PHE A 159 19.67 -3.43 1.34
CA PHE A 159 18.44 -4.11 1.74
C PHE A 159 17.80 -4.66 0.46
N LYS A 160 18.01 -5.94 0.20
CA LYS A 160 17.57 -6.61 -1.03
C LYS A 160 16.18 -7.17 -0.82
N VAL A 161 15.25 -6.87 -1.72
CA VAL A 161 13.86 -7.31 -1.63
C VAL A 161 13.39 -8.01 -2.89
N THR A 162 12.58 -9.06 -2.72
CA THR A 162 12.03 -9.86 -3.83
C THR A 162 10.54 -10.05 -3.60
N PHE A 163 9.72 -9.71 -4.59
CA PHE A 163 8.27 -9.91 -4.53
C PHE A 163 7.91 -11.39 -4.38
N CYS A 164 7.00 -11.70 -3.45
CA CYS A 164 6.51 -13.06 -3.23
C CYS A 164 5.07 -13.27 -3.72
N GLY A 165 4.20 -12.29 -3.51
CA GLY A 165 2.77 -12.39 -3.76
C GLY A 165 1.97 -11.38 -2.94
N VAL A 166 0.65 -11.44 -3.08
CA VAL A 166 -0.30 -10.69 -2.25
C VAL A 166 -1.15 -11.71 -1.49
N ILE A 167 -1.52 -11.39 -0.26
CA ILE A 167 -2.40 -12.20 0.58
C ILE A 167 -3.55 -11.37 1.11
N ARG A 168 -4.64 -12.05 1.46
CA ARG A 168 -5.87 -11.50 2.03
C ARG A 168 -6.22 -12.19 3.34
N HIS A 169 -6.63 -11.44 4.36
CA HIS A 169 -7.27 -12.02 5.54
C HIS A 169 -8.53 -12.81 5.14
N GLY A 170 -8.60 -14.08 5.52
CA GLY A 170 -9.74 -14.97 5.29
C GLY A 170 -10.55 -15.31 6.55
N PRO A 171 -11.60 -16.15 6.41
CA PRO A 171 -12.68 -16.27 7.41
C PRO A 171 -12.28 -16.76 8.81
N THR A 172 -11.11 -17.38 8.93
CA THR A 172 -10.63 -17.98 10.18
C THR A 172 -9.34 -17.33 10.69
N GLU A 173 -9.17 -16.02 10.40
CA GLU A 173 -7.94 -15.25 10.65
C GLU A 173 -6.70 -15.78 9.90
N LYS A 174 -6.91 -16.78 9.03
CA LYS A 174 -5.88 -17.32 8.13
C LYS A 174 -5.82 -16.48 6.87
N PHE A 175 -4.63 -16.36 6.31
CA PHE A 175 -4.42 -15.72 5.03
C PHE A 175 -4.75 -16.65 3.85
N LEU A 176 -5.29 -16.05 2.79
CA LEU A 176 -5.46 -16.64 1.45
C LEU A 176 -4.49 -15.96 0.48
N LYS A 177 -3.99 -16.70 -0.51
CA LYS A 177 -3.14 -16.14 -1.57
C LYS A 177 -4.02 -15.50 -2.66
N CYS A 178 -3.65 -14.32 -3.13
CA CYS A 178 -4.23 -13.67 -4.30
C CYS A 178 -3.61 -14.24 -5.59
N THR A 179 -4.38 -14.30 -6.67
CA THR A 179 -4.04 -15.02 -7.92
C THR A 179 -4.12 -14.14 -9.15
#